data_AF-A0A1I8B1W4-F1
#
_entry.id   AF-A0A1I8B1W4-F1
#
_cell.length_a   1.000
_cell.length_b   1.000
_cell.length_c   1.000
_cell.angle_alpha   90.00
_cell.angle_beta   90.00
_cell.angle_gamma   90.00
#
_symmetry.space_group_name_H-M   'P 1'
#
loop_
_entity.id
_entity.type
_entity.pdbx_description
1 polymer ?
#
loop_
_entity_poly.entity_id
_entity_poly.type
_entity_poly.pdbx_seq_one_letter_code
_entity_poly.pdbx_strand_id
1 'polypeptide(L)'
;MSAPVPVSFIGRPGISAAPSYDAKAQLLSQQEERALTDKSKKWKQLQSKRFAEKRKFGFVDSQKEEMPPEHVRKIVRDHGDMTSRKYRHDKRVYLGALKYMPHAVIKLIENMPMPWAANT
;
A
#
# COMPACT_ATOMS: atom_id res chain seq x y z
N MET A 1 52.76 -59.65 60.89
CA MET A 1 51.30 -59.40 60.88
C MET A 1 51.07 -57.93 61.17
N SER A 2 50.41 -57.23 60.25
CA SER A 2 49.54 -56.05 60.45
C SER A 2 49.69 -55.10 59.25
N ALA A 3 48.67 -55.04 58.40
CA ALA A 3 48.52 -54.08 57.31
C ALA A 3 47.57 -52.96 57.76
N PRO A 4 47.77 -51.69 57.35
CA PRO A 4 46.84 -50.62 57.68
C PRO A 4 45.61 -50.60 56.75
N VAL A 5 44.47 -50.27 57.35
CA VAL A 5 43.10 -50.30 56.80
C VAL A 5 42.87 -49.12 55.82
N PRO A 6 42.10 -49.26 54.73
CA PRO A 6 41.85 -48.17 53.79
C PRO A 6 40.86 -47.12 54.34
N VAL A 7 41.22 -45.85 54.19
CA VAL A 7 40.36 -44.70 54.54
C VAL A 7 39.24 -44.58 53.52
N SER A 8 38.01 -44.89 53.94
CA SER A 8 36.80 -44.67 53.16
C SER A 8 36.50 -43.17 53.02
N PHE A 9 36.57 -42.67 51.78
CA PHE A 9 36.21 -41.31 51.39
C PHE A 9 34.69 -41.12 51.48
N ILE A 10 34.24 -40.36 52.47
CA ILE A 10 32.83 -39.96 52.65
C ILE A 10 32.48 -38.95 51.57
N GLY A 11 31.59 -39.33 50.64
CA GLY A 11 31.05 -38.46 49.61
C GLY A 11 30.28 -37.28 50.22
N ARG A 12 30.69 -36.06 49.86
CA ARG A 12 30.04 -34.81 50.27
C ARG A 12 28.71 -34.64 49.50
N PRO A 13 27.59 -34.33 50.17
CA PRO A 13 26.29 -34.25 49.53
C PRO A 13 26.13 -32.97 48.70
N GLY A 14 25.61 -33.15 47.49
CA GLY A 14 24.76 -32.23 46.73
C GLY A 14 25.08 -30.75 46.76
N ILE A 15 25.94 -30.29 45.84
CA ILE A 15 25.90 -28.90 45.37
C ILE A 15 24.69 -28.81 44.43
N SER A 16 23.59 -28.21 44.90
CA SER A 16 22.48 -27.82 44.04
C SER A 16 23.01 -26.87 42.96
N ALA A 17 22.92 -27.29 41.70
CA ALA A 17 23.35 -26.51 40.56
C ALA A 17 22.66 -25.14 40.57
N ALA A 18 23.46 -24.07 40.70
CA ALA A 18 22.97 -22.71 40.50
C ALA A 18 22.44 -22.60 39.05
N PRO A 19 21.34 -21.87 38.81
CA PRO A 19 20.83 -21.68 37.45
C PRO A 19 21.95 -21.09 36.58
N SER A 20 22.31 -21.76 35.49
CA SER A 20 23.47 -21.39 34.68
C SER A 20 23.30 -19.97 34.14
N TYR A 21 24.24 -19.09 34.47
CA TYR A 21 24.32 -17.73 33.94
C TYR A 21 24.36 -17.74 32.40
N ASP A 22 24.90 -18.82 31.81
CA ASP A 22 24.97 -19.06 30.37
C ASP A 22 23.59 -19.14 29.70
N ALA A 23 22.59 -19.78 30.34
CA ALA A 23 21.25 -19.87 29.76
C ALA A 23 20.58 -18.49 29.66
N LYS A 24 20.84 -17.62 30.64
CA LYS A 24 20.31 -16.25 30.66
C LYS A 24 21.02 -15.36 29.64
N ALA A 25 22.33 -15.53 29.46
CA ALA A 25 23.13 -14.83 28.45
C ALA A 25 22.72 -15.23 27.01
N GLN A 26 22.46 -16.51 26.77
CA GLN A 26 21.97 -17.02 25.48
C GLN A 26 20.57 -16.50 25.14
N LEU A 27 19.69 -16.34 26.14
CA LEU A 27 18.37 -15.76 25.93
C LEU A 27 18.44 -14.27 25.56
N LEU A 28 19.32 -13.51 26.22
CA LEU A 28 19.56 -12.09 25.90
C LEU A 28 20.12 -11.93 24.49
N SER A 29 21.13 -12.70 24.11
CA SER A 29 21.70 -12.63 22.75
C SER A 29 20.68 -12.99 21.68
N GLN A 30 19.81 -13.96 21.94
CA GLN A 30 18.74 -14.33 21.04
C GLN A 30 17.63 -13.25 20.96
N GLN A 31 17.36 -12.54 22.06
CA GLN A 31 16.46 -11.37 22.05
C GLN A 31 17.07 -10.19 21.28
N GLU A 32 18.37 -9.94 21.43
CA GLU A 32 19.10 -8.91 20.68
C GLU A 32 19.12 -9.22 19.19
N GLU A 33 19.36 -10.48 18.80
CA GLU A 33 19.32 -10.91 17.41
C GLU A 33 17.91 -10.72 16.81
N ARG A 34 16.86 -11.10 17.54
CA ARG A 34 15.47 -10.85 17.13
C ARG A 34 15.20 -9.35 16.94
N ALA A 35 15.59 -8.51 17.91
CA ALA A 35 15.41 -7.07 17.82
C ALA A 35 16.17 -6.46 16.63
N LEU A 36 17.38 -6.95 16.34
CA LEU A 36 18.19 -6.50 15.22
C LEU A 36 17.59 -6.92 13.88
N THR A 37 17.08 -8.14 13.78
CA THR A 37 16.37 -8.61 12.56
C THR A 37 15.11 -7.80 12.31
N ASP A 38 14.35 -7.45 13.35
CA ASP A 38 13.16 -6.62 13.23
C ASP A 38 13.48 -5.18 12.84
N LYS A 39 14.56 -4.61 13.38
CA LYS A 39 15.06 -3.29 12.98
C LYS A 39 15.48 -3.29 11.50
N SER A 40 16.19 -4.33 11.05
CA SER A 40 16.59 -4.51 9.65
C SER A 40 15.39 -4.62 8.71
N LYS A 41 14.37 -5.43 9.08
CA LYS A 41 13.12 -5.56 8.30
C LYS A 41 12.40 -4.22 8.18
N LYS A 42 12.23 -3.51 9.31
CA LYS A 42 11.58 -2.18 9.34
C LYS A 42 12.34 -1.16 8.48
N TRP A 43 13.67 -1.16 8.56
CA TRP A 43 14.51 -0.30 7.75
C TRP A 43 14.35 -0.58 6.25
N LYS A 44 14.40 -1.86 5.85
CA LYS A 44 14.19 -2.26 4.45
C LYS A 44 12.82 -1.83 3.95
N GLN A 45 11.75 -2.04 4.72
CA GLN A 45 10.40 -1.61 4.37
C GLN A 45 10.29 -0.09 4.20
N LEU A 46 10.90 0.67 5.13
CA LEU A 46 10.93 2.13 5.07
C LEU A 46 11.69 2.60 3.83
N GLN A 47 12.83 1.99 3.53
CA GLN A 47 13.66 2.38 2.40
C GLN A 47 13.02 2.04 1.05
N SER A 48 12.43 0.85 0.92
CA SER A 48 11.70 0.45 -0.28
C SER A 48 10.48 1.33 -0.53
N LYS A 49 9.75 1.72 0.52
CA LYS A 49 8.67 2.73 0.40
C LYS A 49 9.29 4.08 0.05
N ARG A 50 10.32 4.49 0.80
CA ARG A 50 11.32 5.58 0.63
C ARG A 50 11.50 6.09 -0.78
N PHE A 51 12.03 5.16 -1.56
CA PHE A 51 12.60 5.39 -2.87
C PHE A 51 11.86 4.55 -3.91
N ALA A 52 10.58 4.29 -3.67
CA ALA A 52 9.71 3.66 -4.65
C ALA A 52 9.68 4.51 -5.92
N GLU A 53 9.63 3.85 -7.07
CA GLU A 53 9.67 4.47 -8.40
C GLU A 53 8.61 5.55 -8.60
N LYS A 54 7.40 5.32 -8.06
CA LYS A 54 6.29 6.29 -8.04
C LYS A 54 6.55 7.60 -7.28
N ARG A 55 7.67 7.70 -6.56
CA ARG A 55 8.09 8.90 -5.81
C ARG A 55 9.37 9.52 -6.34
N LYS A 56 9.88 9.02 -7.47
CA LYS A 56 10.98 9.64 -8.18
C LYS A 56 10.49 10.97 -8.79
N PHE A 57 11.40 11.95 -8.83
CA PHE A 57 11.14 13.21 -9.53
C PHE A 57 10.87 12.93 -11.01
N GLY A 58 9.83 13.55 -11.58
CA GLY A 58 9.40 13.28 -12.94
C GLY A 58 8.55 12.02 -13.12
N PHE A 59 8.10 11.38 -12.03
CA PHE A 59 7.10 10.32 -12.13
C PHE A 59 5.78 10.89 -12.68
N VAL A 60 5.37 10.37 -13.84
CA VAL A 60 4.07 10.65 -14.45
C VAL A 60 3.11 9.58 -13.93
N ASP A 61 2.01 10.03 -13.33
CA ASP A 61 0.99 9.16 -12.78
C ASP A 61 0.32 8.31 -13.88
N SER A 62 -0.38 7.27 -13.46
CA SER A 62 -1.11 6.37 -14.35
C SER A 62 -2.01 7.14 -15.34
N GLN A 63 -2.10 6.63 -16.57
CA GLN A 63 -2.97 7.21 -17.58
C GLN A 63 -4.43 7.18 -17.12
N LYS A 64 -5.22 8.16 -17.58
CA LYS A 64 -6.66 8.22 -17.32
C LYS A 64 -7.33 7.04 -18.00
N GLU A 65 -7.87 6.13 -17.21
CA GLU A 65 -8.67 5.02 -17.71
C GLU A 65 -10.06 5.49 -18.16
N GLU A 66 -10.65 4.76 -19.10
CA GLU A 66 -11.97 5.07 -19.63
C GLU A 66 -13.05 4.79 -18.56
N MET A 67 -13.86 5.81 -18.28
CA MET A 67 -14.94 5.68 -17.29
C MET A 67 -16.14 4.93 -17.88
N PRO A 68 -16.92 4.21 -17.05
CA PRO A 68 -18.13 3.54 -17.53
C PRO A 68 -19.09 4.53 -18.21
N PRO A 69 -19.68 4.18 -19.38
CA PRO A 69 -20.51 5.11 -20.15
C PRO A 69 -21.77 5.55 -19.40
N GLU A 70 -22.25 4.73 -18.46
CA GLU A 70 -23.39 5.06 -17.59
C GLU A 70 -23.15 6.29 -16.70
N HIS A 71 -21.88 6.57 -16.36
CA HIS A 71 -21.54 7.72 -15.54
C HIS A 71 -21.94 9.04 -16.22
N VAL A 72 -21.54 9.21 -17.49
CA VAL A 72 -21.88 10.40 -18.28
C VAL A 72 -23.38 10.47 -18.54
N ARG A 73 -24.00 9.34 -18.90
CA ARG A 73 -25.46 9.26 -19.16
C ARG A 73 -26.27 9.69 -17.94
N LYS A 74 -25.86 9.26 -16.74
CA LYS A 74 -26.52 9.64 -15.49
C LYS A 74 -26.35 11.13 -15.20
N ILE A 75 -25.14 11.67 -15.32
CA ILE A 75 -24.87 13.10 -15.08
C ILE A 75 -25.76 13.98 -15.98
N VAL A 76 -25.78 13.72 -17.29
CA VAL A 76 -26.58 14.49 -18.24
C VAL A 76 -28.07 14.41 -17.91
N ARG A 77 -28.58 13.21 -17.58
CA ARG A 77 -29.98 13.00 -17.19
C ARG A 77 -30.35 13.73 -15.90
N ASP A 78 -29.49 13.65 -14.89
CA ASP A 78 -29.72 14.24 -13.58
C ASP A 78 -29.71 15.78 -13.62
N HIS A 79 -28.84 16.37 -14.45
CA HIS A 79 -28.75 17.83 -14.63
C HIS A 79 -29.88 18.38 -15.50
N GLY A 80 -30.30 17.62 -16.52
CA GLY A 80 -31.44 17.95 -17.39
C GLY A 80 -31.37 19.37 -17.93
N ASP A 81 -32.38 20.17 -17.59
CA ASP A 81 -32.55 21.56 -18.01
C ASP A 81 -31.97 22.60 -17.02
N MET A 82 -31.23 22.16 -15.99
CA MET A 82 -30.63 23.01 -14.96
C MET A 82 -31.64 23.88 -14.18
N THR A 83 -32.94 23.58 -14.20
CA THR A 83 -33.94 24.37 -13.47
C THR A 83 -33.87 24.15 -11.95
N SER A 84 -33.49 22.94 -11.53
CA SER A 84 -33.34 22.58 -10.12
C SER A 84 -32.28 23.42 -9.39
N ARG A 85 -32.61 23.86 -8.17
CA ARG A 85 -31.69 24.62 -7.30
C ARG A 85 -30.45 23.82 -6.90
N LYS A 86 -30.54 22.48 -6.91
CA LYS A 86 -29.43 21.57 -6.56
C LYS A 86 -28.17 21.83 -7.40
N TYR A 87 -28.35 22.12 -8.69
CA TYR A 87 -27.26 22.31 -9.65
C TYR A 87 -26.92 23.80 -9.90
N ARG A 88 -27.24 24.68 -8.95
CA ARG A 88 -27.02 26.13 -9.12
C ARG A 88 -25.54 26.50 -9.32
N HIS A 89 -24.62 25.75 -8.72
CA HIS A 89 -23.18 25.99 -8.82
C HIS A 89 -22.63 25.68 -10.22
N ASP A 90 -23.20 24.67 -10.88
CA ASP A 90 -22.71 24.20 -12.18
C ASP A 90 -23.18 25.09 -13.34
N LYS A 91 -24.25 25.88 -13.15
CA LYS A 91 -24.78 26.80 -14.19
C LYS A 91 -23.70 27.71 -14.80
N ARG A 92 -22.81 28.25 -13.97
CA ARG A 92 -21.71 29.11 -14.43
C ARG A 92 -20.72 28.33 -15.30
N VAL A 93 -20.47 27.08 -14.96
CA VAL A 93 -19.58 26.19 -15.71
C VAL A 93 -20.20 25.84 -17.07
N TYR A 94 -21.50 25.51 -17.12
CA TYR A 94 -22.22 25.28 -18.39
C TYR A 94 -22.14 26.47 -19.34
N LEU A 95 -22.31 27.70 -18.83
CA LEU A 95 -22.14 28.91 -19.63
C LEU A 95 -20.69 29.10 -20.12
N GLY A 96 -19.70 28.78 -19.29
CA GLY A 96 -18.28 28.82 -19.69
C GLY A 96 -17.93 27.80 -20.78
N ALA A 97 -18.56 26.61 -20.72
CA ALA A 97 -18.37 25.56 -21.71
C ALA A 97 -18.92 25.95 -23.10
N LEU A 98 -19.85 26.91 -23.19
CA LEU A 98 -20.42 27.39 -24.45
C LEU A 98 -19.34 27.86 -25.44
N LYS A 99 -18.23 28.43 -24.95
CA LYS A 99 -17.09 28.84 -25.76
C LYS A 99 -16.52 27.70 -26.61
N TYR A 100 -16.59 26.47 -26.12
CA TYR A 100 -16.03 25.28 -26.78
C TYR A 100 -17.06 24.52 -27.64
N MET A 101 -18.30 25.00 -27.72
CA MET A 101 -19.34 24.39 -28.56
C MET A 101 -18.92 24.20 -30.02
N PRO A 102 -18.29 25.19 -30.70
CA PRO A 102 -17.88 24.98 -32.10
C PRO A 102 -16.90 23.81 -32.25
N HIS A 103 -15.98 23.66 -31.31
CA HIS A 103 -15.01 22.56 -31.33
C HIS A 103 -15.69 21.19 -31.11
N ALA A 104 -16.62 21.12 -30.15
CA ALA A 104 -17.37 19.90 -29.88
C ALA A 104 -18.24 19.47 -31.07
N VAL A 105 -18.89 20.43 -31.74
CA VAL A 105 -19.73 20.16 -32.92
C VAL A 105 -18.89 19.63 -34.08
N ILE A 106 -17.72 20.22 -34.34
CA ILE A 106 -16.80 19.72 -35.38
C ILE A 106 -16.40 18.28 -35.09
N LYS A 107 -16.00 17.97 -33.85
CA LYS A 107 -15.64 16.60 -33.44
C LYS A 107 -16.79 15.60 -33.51
N LEU A 108 -18.02 16.06 -33.33
CA LEU A 108 -19.21 15.21 -33.51
C LEU A 108 -19.43 14.88 -34.98
N ILE A 109 -19.35 15.88 -35.85
CA ILE A 109 -19.60 15.74 -37.30
C ILE A 109 -18.50 14.89 -37.96
N GLU A 110 -17.25 15.03 -37.52
CA GLU A 110 -16.12 14.19 -37.97
C GLU A 110 -16.38 12.69 -37.78
N ASN A 111 -17.22 12.30 -36.81
CA ASN A 111 -17.51 10.90 -36.48
C ASN A 111 -18.91 10.44 -36.90
N MET A 112 -19.61 11.19 -37.78
CA MET A 112 -20.89 10.72 -38.29
C MET A 112 -20.70 9.41 -39.06
N PRO A 113 -21.49 8.36 -38.75
CA PRO A 113 -21.34 7.08 -39.41
C PRO A 113 -21.65 7.26 -40.90
N MET A 114 -20.73 6.79 -41.73
CA MET A 114 -20.94 6.74 -43.17
C MET A 114 -22.10 5.78 -43.49
N PRO A 115 -22.84 5.99 -44.59
CA PRO A 115 -24.09 5.25 -44.84
C PRO A 115 -23.90 3.73 -44.95
N TRP A 116 -22.70 3.26 -45.27
CA TRP A 116 -22.36 1.84 -45.32
C TRP A 116 -22.00 1.23 -43.96
N ALA A 117 -21.78 2.06 -42.94
CA ALA A 117 -21.48 1.64 -41.57
C ALA A 117 -22.76 1.50 -40.72
N ALA A 118 -23.94 1.48 -41.35
CA ALA A 118 -25.22 1.22 -40.69
C ALA A 118 -25.24 -0.20 -40.11
N ASN A 119 -24.77 -0.27 -38.88
CA ASN A 119 -24.73 -1.36 -37.91
C ASN A 119 -25.63 -2.56 -38.28
N THR A 120 -24.98 -3.65 -38.71
CA THR A 120 -25.36 -5.01 -38.28
C THR A 120 -25.00 -5.14 -36.81
#